data_AF-A0A934U7G2-F1
#
_entry.id   AF-A0A934U7G2-F1
#
_cell.length_a   1.000
_cell.length_b   1.000
_cell.length_c   1.000
_cell.angle_alpha   90.00
_cell.angle_beta   90.00
_cell.angle_gamma   90.00
#
_symmetry.space_group_name_H-M   'P 1'
#
loop_
_entity.id
_entity.type
_entity.pdbx_description
1 polymer ?
#
loop_
_entity_poly.entity_id
_entity_poly.type
_entity_poly.pdbx_seq_one_letter_code
_entity_poly.pdbx_strand_id
1 'polypeptide(L)'
;MQTSSPTRDRILDAAMELFGEKGFRGTSITQIETAAGLTPGAGGIYHHFRTKEALLEAGLARNLERVAALRDIQKLMTGLGDLRVELTILARYALTVLDEEQALLRIMATESRSRPELFEKSVNGVLHRSFAGFAAWLCEESDVTAERANSISAVAVGALVSIRVLPNLFGVGPAIEDDAFVKMWVEMVMAAVES
;
A
#
# COMPACT_ATOMS: atom_id res chain seq x y z
N MET A 1 -18.50 -3.33 -21.91
CA MET A 1 -17.57 -2.49 -22.70
C MET A 1 -16.26 -2.41 -21.94
N GLN A 2 -15.18 -2.99 -22.47
CA GLN A 2 -13.82 -2.74 -21.95
C GLN A 2 -13.37 -1.37 -22.49
N THR A 3 -13.46 -0.33 -21.69
CA THR A 3 -12.75 0.92 -21.98
C THR A 3 -11.27 0.64 -21.86
N SER A 4 -10.54 0.62 -22.98
CA SER A 4 -9.08 0.51 -22.96
C SER A 4 -8.53 1.65 -22.09
N SER A 5 -7.77 1.28 -21.05
CA SER A 5 -7.09 2.26 -20.19
C SER A 5 -6.26 3.22 -21.07
N PRO A 6 -6.28 4.55 -20.82
CA PRO A 6 -5.49 5.51 -21.57
C PRO A 6 -4.03 5.06 -21.69
N THR A 7 -3.38 5.29 -22.84
CA THR A 7 -1.96 4.88 -23.06
C THR A 7 -1.04 5.32 -21.92
N ARG A 8 -1.29 6.52 -21.36
CA ARG A 8 -0.57 7.03 -20.20
C ARG A 8 -0.66 6.10 -18.99
N ASP A 9 -1.84 5.57 -18.69
CA ASP A 9 -2.06 4.70 -17.53
C ASP A 9 -1.44 3.32 -17.75
N ARG A 10 -1.54 2.76 -18.96
CA ARG A 10 -0.81 1.52 -19.31
C ARG A 10 0.70 1.65 -19.14
N ILE A 11 1.27 2.81 -19.50
CA ILE A 11 2.69 3.10 -19.29
C ILE A 11 3.00 3.14 -17.78
N LEU A 12 2.17 3.81 -16.99
CA LEU A 12 2.36 3.89 -15.54
C LEU A 12 2.27 2.50 -14.89
N ASP A 13 1.26 1.70 -15.23
CA ASP A 13 1.08 0.34 -14.70
C ASP A 13 2.30 -0.53 -15.00
N ALA A 14 2.72 -0.58 -16.26
CA ALA A 14 3.89 -1.34 -16.69
C ALA A 14 5.18 -0.86 -16.02
N ALA A 15 5.35 0.46 -15.87
CA ALA A 15 6.53 1.03 -15.23
C ALA A 15 6.60 0.67 -13.75
N MET A 16 5.49 0.80 -13.02
CA MET A 16 5.44 0.49 -11.59
C MET A 16 5.66 -1.00 -11.32
N GLU A 17 5.10 -1.89 -12.14
CA GLU A 17 5.36 -3.34 -12.03
C GLU A 17 6.86 -3.63 -12.22
N LEU A 18 7.45 -3.14 -13.31
CA LEU A 18 8.85 -3.38 -13.63
C LEU A 18 9.81 -2.75 -12.61
N PHE A 19 9.51 -1.54 -12.12
CA PHE A 19 10.30 -0.91 -11.05
C PHE A 19 10.24 -1.71 -9.76
N GLY A 20 9.09 -2.30 -9.41
CA GLY A 20 8.95 -3.19 -8.25
C GLY A 20 9.69 -4.52 -8.39
N GLU A 21 9.77 -5.06 -9.60
CA GLU A 21 10.43 -6.35 -9.87
C GLU A 21 11.95 -6.24 -10.04
N LYS A 22 12.41 -5.25 -10.81
CA LYS A 22 13.80 -5.14 -11.28
C LYS A 22 14.55 -3.96 -10.65
N GLY A 23 13.88 -3.21 -9.78
CA GLY A 23 14.34 -1.91 -9.30
C GLY A 23 14.29 -0.85 -10.39
N PHE A 24 14.42 0.41 -9.98
CA PHE A 24 14.45 1.54 -10.89
C PHE A 24 15.61 1.40 -11.86
N ARG A 25 16.85 1.22 -11.37
CA ARG A 25 18.06 1.15 -12.23
C ARG A 25 18.05 -0.04 -13.20
N GLY A 26 17.51 -1.19 -12.80
CA GLY A 26 17.46 -2.41 -13.61
C GLY A 26 16.40 -2.40 -14.72
N THR A 27 15.51 -1.41 -14.72
CA THR A 27 14.43 -1.29 -15.71
C THR A 27 14.83 -0.37 -16.86
N SER A 28 14.68 -0.78 -18.11
CA SER A 28 14.92 0.07 -19.28
C SER A 28 13.61 0.63 -19.86
N ILE A 29 13.72 1.76 -20.57
CA ILE A 29 12.57 2.38 -21.26
C ILE A 29 11.94 1.42 -22.27
N THR A 30 12.76 0.69 -23.02
CA THR A 30 12.29 -0.27 -24.03
C THR A 30 11.51 -1.44 -23.41
N GLN A 31 11.91 -1.91 -22.21
CA GLN A 31 11.13 -2.90 -21.45
C GLN A 31 9.77 -2.35 -21.06
N ILE A 32 9.69 -1.09 -20.61
CA ILE A 32 8.43 -0.45 -20.22
C ILE A 32 7.54 -0.27 -21.46
N GLU A 33 8.09 0.22 -22.58
CA GLU A 33 7.36 0.35 -23.84
C GLU A 33 6.77 -1.00 -24.28
N THR A 34 7.58 -2.05 -24.26
CA THR A 34 7.13 -3.41 -24.59
C THR A 34 5.98 -3.85 -23.69
N ALA A 35 6.14 -3.73 -22.36
CA ALA A 35 5.14 -4.15 -21.37
C ALA A 35 3.85 -3.32 -21.45
N ALA A 36 3.96 -2.04 -21.79
CA ALA A 36 2.81 -1.15 -21.97
C ALA A 36 2.12 -1.34 -23.33
N GLY A 37 2.63 -2.18 -24.22
CA GLY A 37 2.09 -2.41 -25.56
C GLY A 37 2.38 -1.25 -26.54
N LEU A 38 3.51 -0.58 -26.37
CA LEU A 38 4.09 0.38 -27.33
C LEU A 38 5.17 -0.29 -28.17
N THR A 39 5.49 0.30 -29.32
CA THR A 39 6.62 -0.11 -30.15
C THR A 39 7.94 0.16 -29.41
N PRO A 40 8.75 -0.86 -29.09
CA PRO A 40 9.99 -0.67 -28.33
C PRO A 40 10.99 0.19 -29.10
N GLY A 41 11.59 1.17 -28.42
CA GLY A 41 12.59 2.07 -28.99
C GLY A 41 12.03 3.17 -29.90
N ALA A 42 10.71 3.22 -30.12
CA ALA A 42 10.08 4.24 -30.94
C ALA A 42 9.96 5.60 -30.24
N GLY A 43 10.26 5.67 -28.94
CA GLY A 43 10.20 6.90 -28.14
C GLY A 43 8.78 7.33 -27.78
N GLY A 44 7.79 6.44 -27.96
CA GLY A 44 6.39 6.73 -27.68
C GLY A 44 6.14 7.09 -26.22
N ILE A 45 6.98 6.58 -25.30
CA ILE A 45 6.91 6.92 -23.88
C ILE A 45 7.23 8.40 -23.62
N TYR A 46 8.14 9.00 -24.40
CA TYR A 46 8.64 10.36 -24.18
C TYR A 46 7.61 11.44 -24.51
N HIS A 47 6.56 11.08 -25.25
CA HIS A 47 5.39 11.94 -25.43
C HIS A 47 4.56 12.11 -24.15
N HIS A 48 4.62 11.13 -23.24
CA HIS A 48 3.89 11.16 -21.97
C HIS A 48 4.79 11.55 -20.79
N PHE A 49 6.03 11.09 -20.78
CA PHE A 49 6.97 11.27 -19.68
C PHE A 49 8.36 11.60 -20.21
N ARG A 50 8.84 12.82 -19.94
CA ARG A 50 10.12 13.33 -20.48
C ARG A 50 11.34 12.53 -20.03
N THR A 51 11.27 11.95 -18.84
CA THR A 51 12.35 11.15 -18.26
C THR A 51 11.77 9.95 -17.52
N LYS A 52 12.62 8.95 -17.26
CA LYS A 52 12.25 7.77 -16.48
C LYS A 52 11.97 8.14 -15.02
N GLU A 53 12.65 9.17 -14.51
CA GLU A 53 12.42 9.75 -13.19
C GLU A 53 11.02 10.38 -13.11
N ALA A 54 10.64 11.19 -14.11
CA ALA A 54 9.31 11.79 -14.17
C ALA A 54 8.20 10.72 -14.26
N LEU A 55 8.50 9.59 -14.92
CA LEU A 55 7.61 8.44 -14.97
C LEU A 55 7.44 7.77 -13.60
N LEU A 56 8.55 7.55 -12.86
CA LEU A 56 8.49 7.01 -11.49
C LEU A 56 7.72 7.95 -10.56
N GLU A 57 8.01 9.25 -10.59
CA GLU A 57 7.34 10.26 -9.77
C GLU A 57 5.83 10.29 -10.04
N ALA A 58 5.43 10.28 -11.31
CA ALA A 58 4.02 10.25 -11.69
C ALA A 58 3.32 8.95 -11.26
N GLY A 59 3.99 7.80 -11.39
CA GLY A 59 3.46 6.51 -10.96
C GLY A 59 3.29 6.42 -9.45
N LEU A 60 4.29 6.88 -8.70
CA LEU A 60 4.22 6.97 -7.24
C LEU A 60 3.09 7.89 -6.80
N ALA A 61 3.00 9.11 -7.35
CA ALA A 61 1.94 10.05 -7.01
C ALA A 61 0.54 9.44 -7.24
N ARG A 62 0.31 8.82 -8.40
CA ARG A 62 -0.96 8.18 -8.74
C ARG A 62 -1.30 7.04 -7.77
N ASN A 63 -0.37 6.14 -7.48
CA ASN A 63 -0.64 5.01 -6.58
C ASN A 63 -0.86 5.49 -5.13
N LEU A 64 -0.12 6.52 -4.68
CA LEU A 64 -0.33 7.13 -3.37
C LEU A 64 -1.68 7.83 -3.26
N GLU A 65 -2.14 8.49 -4.31
CA GLU A 65 -3.50 9.05 -4.41
C GLU A 65 -4.55 7.93 -4.34
N ARG A 66 -4.34 6.80 -5.02
CA ARG A 66 -5.22 5.62 -4.92
C ARG A 66 -5.29 5.09 -3.48
N VAL A 67 -4.15 4.91 -2.82
CA VAL A 67 -4.07 4.52 -1.39
C VAL A 67 -4.75 5.55 -0.48
N ALA A 68 -4.66 6.84 -0.81
CA ALA A 68 -5.33 7.89 -0.04
C ALA A 68 -6.86 7.82 -0.22
N ALA A 69 -7.35 7.67 -1.45
CA ALA A 69 -8.79 7.56 -1.75
C ALA A 69 -9.43 6.33 -1.10
N LEU A 70 -8.69 5.22 -1.04
CA LEU A 70 -9.09 4.00 -0.32
C LEU A 70 -9.34 4.28 1.19
N ARG A 71 -8.74 5.29 1.80
CA ARG A 71 -9.03 5.63 3.22
C ARG A 71 -10.38 6.27 3.41
N ASP A 72 -10.91 6.97 2.41
CA ASP A 72 -12.26 7.54 2.53
C ASP A 72 -13.31 6.43 2.56
N ILE A 73 -13.06 5.32 1.87
CA ILE A 73 -13.89 4.10 1.94
C ILE A 73 -13.81 3.47 3.35
N GLN A 74 -12.63 3.48 3.98
CA GLN A 74 -12.46 2.98 5.35
C GLN A 74 -13.44 3.63 6.33
N LYS A 75 -13.64 4.94 6.23
CA LYS A 75 -14.58 5.69 7.10
C LYS A 75 -16.05 5.30 6.91
N LEU A 76 -16.40 4.71 5.76
CA LEU A 76 -17.76 4.20 5.50
C LEU A 76 -18.00 2.84 6.15
N MET A 77 -16.95 2.17 6.62
CA MET A 77 -16.98 0.82 7.18
C MET A 77 -16.84 0.78 8.71
N THR A 78 -16.76 1.96 9.34
CA THR A 78 -16.64 2.17 10.80
C THR A 78 -17.90 2.81 11.37
N GLY A 79 -18.08 2.76 12.70
CA GLY A 79 -19.25 3.34 13.37
C GLY A 79 -20.52 2.49 13.23
N LEU A 80 -20.35 1.19 13.06
CA LEU A 80 -21.40 0.17 13.04
C LEU A 80 -21.84 -0.24 14.46
N GLY A 81 -21.05 0.10 15.49
CA GLY A 81 -21.37 -0.15 16.90
C GLY A 81 -20.99 -1.54 17.39
N ASP A 82 -20.23 -2.30 16.59
CA ASP A 82 -19.61 -3.56 16.99
C ASP A 82 -18.13 -3.54 16.61
N LEU A 83 -17.28 -3.25 17.60
CA LEU A 83 -15.84 -3.12 17.43
C LEU A 83 -15.21 -4.37 16.80
N ARG A 84 -15.71 -5.58 17.13
CA ARG A 84 -15.17 -6.83 16.59
C ARG A 84 -15.47 -6.98 15.10
N VAL A 85 -16.69 -6.61 14.69
CA VAL A 85 -17.09 -6.60 13.28
C VAL A 85 -16.27 -5.57 12.50
N GLU A 86 -16.13 -4.35 13.02
CA GLU A 86 -15.36 -3.28 12.38
C GLU A 86 -13.88 -3.65 12.24
N LEU A 87 -13.25 -4.19 13.29
CA LEU A 87 -11.89 -4.71 13.24
C LEU A 87 -11.73 -5.78 12.14
N THR A 88 -12.70 -6.68 12.01
CA THR A 88 -12.67 -7.72 10.96
C THR A 88 -12.71 -7.11 9.57
N ILE A 89 -13.60 -6.14 9.34
CA ILE A 89 -13.73 -5.45 8.05
C ILE A 89 -12.45 -4.67 7.73
N LEU A 90 -11.93 -3.91 8.70
CA LEU A 90 -10.70 -3.13 8.56
C LEU A 90 -9.49 -4.01 8.24
N ALA A 91 -9.34 -5.14 8.92
CA ALA A 91 -8.23 -6.07 8.66
C ALA A 91 -8.30 -6.64 7.25
N ARG A 92 -9.47 -7.15 6.83
CA ARG A 92 -9.66 -7.69 5.47
C ARG A 92 -9.41 -6.63 4.41
N TYR A 93 -9.95 -5.44 4.62
CA TYR A 93 -9.76 -4.32 3.73
C TYR A 93 -8.29 -3.97 3.57
N ALA A 94 -7.56 -3.84 4.70
CA ALA A 94 -6.14 -3.55 4.68
C ALA A 94 -5.34 -4.63 3.92
N LEU A 95 -5.65 -5.91 4.11
CA LEU A 95 -5.02 -7.00 3.35
C LEU A 95 -5.30 -6.87 1.84
N THR A 96 -6.52 -6.59 1.42
CA THR A 96 -6.86 -6.34 0.01
C THR A 96 -6.06 -5.17 -0.56
N VAL A 97 -5.99 -4.04 0.16
CA VAL A 97 -5.21 -2.87 -0.29
C VAL A 97 -3.73 -3.20 -0.40
N LEU A 98 -3.17 -3.96 0.55
CA LEU A 98 -1.77 -4.38 0.52
C LEU A 98 -1.48 -5.34 -0.64
N ASP A 99 -2.44 -6.17 -1.06
CA ASP A 99 -2.31 -7.00 -2.26
C ASP A 99 -2.36 -6.19 -3.56
N GLU A 100 -3.29 -5.22 -3.63
CA GLU A 100 -3.42 -4.39 -4.84
C GLU A 100 -2.24 -3.43 -5.03
N GLU A 101 -1.49 -3.13 -3.97
CA GLU A 101 -0.38 -2.17 -3.97
C GLU A 101 0.99 -2.84 -3.77
N GLN A 102 1.12 -4.13 -4.05
CA GLN A 102 2.38 -4.88 -3.91
C GLN A 102 3.54 -4.25 -4.68
N ALA A 103 3.30 -3.77 -5.91
CA ALA A 103 4.32 -3.09 -6.70
C ALA A 103 4.82 -1.80 -6.02
N LEU A 104 3.90 -1.00 -5.47
CA LEU A 104 4.23 0.21 -4.70
C LEU A 104 5.07 -0.15 -3.46
N LEU A 105 4.65 -1.16 -2.69
CA LEU A 105 5.37 -1.60 -1.48
C LEU A 105 6.79 -2.10 -1.81
N ARG A 106 6.95 -2.86 -2.91
CA ARG A 106 8.26 -3.30 -3.39
C ARG A 106 9.15 -2.12 -3.72
N ILE A 107 8.66 -1.17 -4.50
CA ILE A 107 9.40 0.06 -4.86
C ILE A 107 9.80 0.83 -3.60
N MET A 108 8.90 0.99 -2.63
CA MET A 108 9.21 1.67 -1.37
C MET A 108 10.35 0.97 -0.62
N ALA A 109 10.30 -0.36 -0.53
CA ALA A 109 11.32 -1.13 0.17
C ALA A 109 12.69 -1.07 -0.52
N THR A 110 12.73 -1.09 -1.86
CA THR A 110 13.97 -1.13 -2.62
C THR A 110 14.57 0.26 -2.86
N GLU A 111 13.75 1.29 -3.08
CA GLU A 111 14.20 2.62 -3.52
C GLU A 111 14.23 3.68 -2.40
N SER A 112 13.61 3.44 -1.24
CA SER A 112 13.62 4.42 -0.13
C SER A 112 15.02 4.79 0.36
N ARG A 113 15.98 3.85 0.30
CA ARG A 113 17.39 4.09 0.68
C ARG A 113 18.18 4.83 -0.39
N SER A 114 17.84 4.63 -1.67
CA SER A 114 18.57 5.20 -2.80
C SER A 114 18.10 6.61 -3.14
N ARG A 115 16.83 6.93 -2.86
CA ARG A 115 16.15 8.19 -3.22
C ARG A 115 15.24 8.69 -2.09
N PRO A 116 15.79 8.94 -0.88
CA PRO A 116 14.98 9.27 0.29
C PRO A 116 14.05 10.46 0.03
N GLU A 117 14.47 11.48 -0.72
CA GLU A 117 13.68 12.68 -1.03
C GLU A 117 12.35 12.39 -1.75
N LEU A 118 12.28 11.35 -2.59
CA LEU A 118 11.05 10.97 -3.29
C LEU A 118 10.05 10.28 -2.35
N PHE A 119 10.55 9.58 -1.34
CA PHE A 119 9.73 8.72 -0.48
C PHE A 119 9.49 9.33 0.90
N GLU A 120 10.33 10.25 1.36
CA GLU A 120 10.30 10.81 2.71
C GLU A 120 8.99 11.55 3.00
N LYS A 121 8.49 12.38 2.08
CA LYS A 121 7.22 13.10 2.30
C LYS A 121 6.00 12.22 2.07
N SER A 122 6.10 11.32 1.09
CA SER A 122 4.96 10.59 0.57
C SER A 122 4.69 9.28 1.32
N VAL A 123 5.72 8.46 1.51
CA VAL A 123 5.61 7.13 2.17
C VAL A 123 5.48 7.30 3.67
N ASN A 124 6.34 8.13 4.28
CA ASN A 124 6.24 8.43 5.71
C ASN A 124 4.86 9.01 6.02
N GLY A 125 4.37 9.92 5.16
CA GLY A 125 3.03 10.45 5.26
C GLY A 125 1.94 9.36 5.22
N VAL A 126 2.01 8.41 4.28
CA VAL A 126 1.04 7.32 4.17
C VAL A 126 1.07 6.43 5.41
N LEU A 127 2.23 5.92 5.81
CA LEU A 127 2.36 5.03 6.95
C LEU A 127 1.95 5.74 8.24
N HIS A 128 2.52 6.92 8.53
CA HIS A 128 2.18 7.72 9.70
C HIS A 128 0.68 7.97 9.79
N ARG A 129 0.02 8.36 8.68
CA ARG A 129 -1.43 8.55 8.67
C ARG A 129 -2.22 7.27 8.87
N SER A 130 -1.72 6.10 8.44
CA SER A 130 -2.38 4.82 8.70
C SER A 130 -2.33 4.46 10.19
N PHE A 131 -1.16 4.59 10.83
CA PHE A 131 -1.01 4.36 12.26
C PHE A 131 -1.85 5.36 13.08
N ALA A 132 -1.72 6.66 12.78
CA ALA A 132 -2.46 7.71 13.47
C ALA A 132 -3.98 7.58 13.26
N GLY A 133 -4.42 7.25 12.05
CA GLY A 133 -5.83 7.07 11.73
C GLY A 133 -6.46 5.89 12.47
N PHE A 134 -5.76 4.75 12.53
CA PHE A 134 -6.22 3.60 13.31
C PHE A 134 -6.26 3.88 14.82
N ALA A 135 -5.24 4.57 15.35
CA ALA A 135 -5.20 4.95 16.77
C ALA A 135 -6.34 5.91 17.13
N ALA A 136 -6.58 6.92 16.29
CA ALA A 136 -7.68 7.89 16.49
C ALA A 136 -9.04 7.19 16.46
N TRP A 137 -9.29 6.36 15.44
CA TRP A 137 -10.52 5.57 15.35
C TRP A 137 -10.72 4.66 16.57
N LEU A 138 -9.66 4.00 17.04
CA LEU A 138 -9.76 3.12 18.21
C LEU A 138 -10.11 3.89 19.49
N CYS A 139 -9.58 5.11 19.66
CA CYS A 139 -9.97 6.00 20.75
C CYS A 139 -11.41 6.51 20.64
N GLU A 140 -11.96 6.63 19.44
CA GLU A 140 -13.34 7.08 19.22
C GLU A 140 -14.34 5.94 19.50
N GLU A 141 -14.02 4.72 19.08
CA GLU A 141 -14.90 3.55 19.22
C GLU A 141 -14.72 2.77 20.54
N SER A 142 -13.74 3.13 21.36
CA SER A 142 -13.49 2.44 22.64
C SER A 142 -12.88 3.36 23.71
N ASP A 143 -13.00 2.96 24.98
CA ASP A 143 -12.57 3.76 26.15
C ASP A 143 -11.03 3.77 26.39
N VAL A 144 -10.22 3.50 25.36
CA VAL A 144 -8.76 3.48 25.49
C VAL A 144 -8.14 4.87 25.43
N THR A 145 -7.09 5.09 26.20
CA THR A 145 -6.32 6.34 26.15
C THR A 145 -5.57 6.48 24.82
N ALA A 146 -5.28 7.73 24.41
CA ALA A 146 -4.51 8.00 23.19
C ALA A 146 -3.12 7.34 23.20
N GLU A 147 -2.45 7.29 24.35
CA GLU A 147 -1.16 6.59 24.50
C GLU A 147 -1.30 5.10 24.19
N ARG A 148 -2.30 4.46 24.81
CA ARG A 148 -2.57 3.03 24.61
C ARG A 148 -2.99 2.73 23.18
N ALA A 149 -3.87 3.53 22.59
CA ALA A 149 -4.29 3.38 21.21
C ALA A 149 -3.12 3.47 20.22
N ASN A 150 -2.16 4.37 20.45
CA ASN A 150 -0.94 4.44 19.65
C ASN A 150 -0.11 3.16 19.74
N SER A 151 0.05 2.59 20.94
CA SER A 151 0.75 1.31 21.12
C SER A 151 0.02 0.16 20.43
N ILE A 152 -1.30 0.06 20.59
CA ILE A 152 -2.12 -0.96 19.91
C ILE A 152 -1.99 -0.81 18.41
N SER A 153 -2.11 0.42 17.88
CA SER A 153 -1.98 0.71 16.46
C SER A 153 -0.62 0.29 15.88
N ALA A 154 0.48 0.61 16.58
CA ALA A 154 1.82 0.23 16.15
C ALA A 154 1.95 -1.30 15.95
N VAL A 155 1.39 -2.09 16.86
CA VAL A 155 1.39 -3.56 16.78
C VAL A 155 0.41 -4.05 15.71
N ALA A 156 -0.84 -3.59 15.77
CA ALA A 156 -1.94 -4.06 14.94
C ALA A 156 -1.70 -3.76 13.46
N VAL A 157 -1.44 -2.49 13.11
CA VAL A 157 -1.15 -2.11 11.72
C VAL A 157 0.18 -2.71 11.26
N GLY A 158 1.19 -2.78 12.14
CA GLY A 158 2.47 -3.42 11.85
C GLY A 158 2.33 -4.91 11.49
N ALA A 159 1.44 -5.64 12.16
CA ALA A 159 1.15 -7.04 11.85
C ALA A 159 0.53 -7.20 10.45
N LEU A 160 -0.44 -6.36 10.09
CA LEU A 160 -1.08 -6.37 8.76
C LEU A 160 -0.06 -6.09 7.64
N VAL A 161 0.83 -5.11 7.85
CA VAL A 161 1.88 -4.81 6.89
C VAL A 161 2.89 -5.96 6.80
N SER A 162 3.35 -6.49 7.93
CA SER A 162 4.42 -7.50 7.95
C SER A 162 4.01 -8.84 7.31
N ILE A 163 2.77 -9.29 7.49
CA ILE A 163 2.28 -10.56 6.92
C ILE A 163 2.27 -10.54 5.38
N ARG A 164 2.23 -9.37 4.75
CA ARG A 164 2.31 -9.23 3.28
C ARG A 164 3.67 -8.77 2.80
N VAL A 165 4.29 -7.82 3.48
CA VAL A 165 5.57 -7.27 3.06
C VAL A 165 6.70 -8.30 3.17
N LEU A 166 6.75 -9.11 4.25
CA LEU A 166 7.85 -10.06 4.43
C LEU A 166 7.86 -11.18 3.37
N PRO A 167 6.74 -11.88 3.08
CA PRO A 167 6.72 -12.87 2.00
C PRO A 167 7.00 -12.26 0.63
N ASN A 168 6.41 -11.09 0.34
CA ASN A 168 6.55 -10.47 -0.98
C ASN A 168 7.96 -9.91 -1.25
N LEU A 169 8.68 -9.46 -0.22
CA LEU A 169 10.04 -8.94 -0.39
C LEU A 169 11.12 -10.00 -0.27
N PHE A 170 10.98 -10.93 0.68
CA PHE A 170 12.05 -11.84 1.05
C PHE A 170 11.76 -13.29 0.68
N GLY A 171 10.54 -13.63 0.27
CA GLY A 171 10.10 -15.02 0.13
C GLY A 171 10.04 -15.74 1.47
N VAL A 172 10.00 -15.00 2.59
CA VAL A 172 10.03 -15.52 3.95
C VAL A 172 8.81 -15.04 4.70
N GLY A 173 8.06 -15.97 5.26
CA GLY A 173 6.96 -15.69 6.17
C GLY A 173 6.14 -16.96 6.45
N PRO A 174 5.31 -16.93 7.50
CA PRO A 174 4.49 -18.08 7.82
C PRO A 174 3.38 -18.23 6.78
N ALA A 175 3.12 -19.48 6.35
CA ALA A 175 1.97 -19.79 5.50
C ALA A 175 0.70 -19.82 6.37
N ILE A 176 0.06 -18.65 6.52
CA ILE A 176 -1.17 -18.48 7.30
C ILE A 176 -2.29 -18.07 6.35
N GLU A 177 -3.44 -18.74 6.42
CA GLU A 177 -4.63 -18.33 5.70
C GLU A 177 -5.16 -17.01 6.27
N ASP A 178 -5.62 -16.11 5.38
CA ASP A 178 -6.12 -14.78 5.77
C ASP A 178 -7.22 -14.86 6.84
N ASP A 179 -8.12 -15.85 6.77
CA ASP A 179 -9.20 -16.02 7.75
C ASP A 179 -8.66 -16.34 9.16
N ALA A 180 -7.66 -17.21 9.25
CA ALA A 180 -7.03 -17.57 10.52
C ALA A 180 -6.24 -16.38 11.09
N PHE A 181 -5.51 -15.66 10.23
CA PHE A 181 -4.76 -14.47 10.61
C PHE A 181 -5.68 -13.34 11.09
N VAL A 182 -6.73 -13.00 10.32
CA VAL A 182 -7.69 -11.96 10.68
C VAL A 182 -8.38 -12.28 12.00
N LYS A 183 -8.81 -13.53 12.21
CA LYS A 183 -9.43 -13.94 13.47
C LYS A 183 -8.50 -13.69 14.67
N MET A 184 -7.26 -14.15 14.59
CA MET A 184 -6.26 -13.97 15.66
C MET A 184 -5.94 -12.48 15.87
N TRP A 185 -5.79 -11.73 14.78
CA TRP A 185 -5.52 -10.29 14.83
C TRP A 185 -6.64 -9.54 15.57
N VAL A 186 -7.91 -9.85 15.27
CA VAL A 186 -9.06 -9.27 15.96
C VAL A 186 -9.06 -9.64 17.45
N GLU A 187 -8.81 -10.91 17.78
CA GLU A 187 -8.73 -11.38 19.18
C GLU A 187 -7.65 -10.62 19.98
N MET A 188 -6.47 -10.43 19.39
CA MET A 188 -5.36 -9.70 20.02
C MET A 188 -5.68 -8.22 20.24
N VAL A 189 -6.28 -7.55 19.25
CA VAL A 189 -6.66 -6.13 19.39
C VAL A 189 -7.75 -5.96 20.44
N MET A 190 -8.78 -6.81 20.45
CA MET A 190 -9.84 -6.79 21.46
C MET A 190 -9.27 -6.97 22.87
N ALA A 191 -8.39 -7.96 23.07
CA ALA A 191 -7.76 -8.19 24.37
C ALA A 191 -6.89 -6.99 24.83
N ALA A 192 -6.24 -6.30 23.89
CA ALA A 192 -5.42 -5.13 24.19
C ALA A 192 -6.26 -3.88 24.57
N VAL A 193 -7.49 -3.80 24.05
CA VAL A 193 -8.49 -2.76 24.39
C VAL A 193 -9.12 -3.01 25.76
N GLU A 194 -9.39 -4.27 26.11
CA GLU A 194 -10.06 -4.66 27.36
C GLU A 194 -9.15 -4.70 28.60
N SER A 195 -7.82 -4.71 28.39
CA SER A 195 -6.82 -4.73 29.47
C SER A 195 -6.52 -3.35 30.02
#